data_AF-A0A6J4KIF2-F1
#
_entry.id   AF-A0A6J4KIF2-F1
#
_cell.length_a   1.000
_cell.length_b   1.000
_cell.length_c   1.000
_cell.angle_alpha   90.00
_cell.angle_beta   90.00
_cell.angle_gamma   90.00
#
_symmetry.space_group_name_H-M   'P 1'
#
loop_
_entity.id
_entity.type
_entity.pdbx_description
1 polymer ?
#
loop_
_entity_poly.entity_id
_entity_poly.type
_entity_poly.pdbx_seq_one_letter_code
_entity_poly.pdbx_strand_id
1 'polypeptide(L)'
;MGRMNETTSTPLARVHGGAMIAAPALLAASSIAYAAAGGLGNDQVGGTIQLYAMAAFPLALLGLTRILAPLRPRAAAILSVMAVIGSAGGVAYAVDAIHTAVHPEGPLDQFPVGPLILNAPGLTFPLTLMGIGIALARSGVAPSWSGYALAVSGLLFPLSRIPSIAPLATVADLVMLAALAPVGWSMLRSQTTNEEFARPVARMPQSGAVAAAR
;
A
#
# COMPACT_ATOMS: atom_id res chain seq x y z
N MET A 1 -26.43 -10.60 -27.37
CA MET A 1 -25.49 -9.58 -27.88
C MET A 1 -24.53 -9.24 -26.74
N GLY A 2 -23.52 -10.10 -26.54
CA GLY A 2 -22.58 -10.02 -25.42
C GLY A 2 -21.35 -9.21 -25.82
N ARG A 3 -21.11 -8.09 -25.14
CA ARG A 3 -19.80 -7.44 -25.18
C ARG A 3 -18.83 -8.33 -24.40
N MET A 4 -17.97 -9.03 -25.12
CA MET A 4 -16.71 -9.52 -24.60
C MET A 4 -15.91 -8.28 -24.18
N ASN A 5 -15.98 -7.92 -22.90
CA ASN A 5 -15.06 -6.95 -22.34
C ASN A 5 -13.70 -7.64 -22.27
N GLU A 6 -12.86 -7.43 -23.28
CA GLU A 6 -11.42 -7.62 -23.20
C GLU A 6 -10.93 -6.86 -21.98
N THR A 7 -10.67 -7.56 -20.87
CA THR A 7 -10.04 -6.97 -19.69
C THR A 7 -8.54 -6.89 -19.95
N THR A 8 -8.16 -5.95 -20.82
CA THR A 8 -6.77 -5.49 -20.92
C THR A 8 -6.32 -5.07 -19.54
N SER A 9 -5.19 -5.61 -19.08
CA SER A 9 -4.58 -5.26 -17.80
C SER A 9 -4.27 -3.76 -17.78
N THR A 10 -4.93 -3.02 -16.90
CA THR A 10 -4.69 -1.57 -16.84
C THR A 10 -3.31 -1.32 -16.20
N PRO A 11 -2.44 -0.47 -16.79
CA PRO A 11 -1.15 -0.08 -16.18
C PRO A 11 -1.28 0.34 -14.70
N LEU A 12 -2.43 0.91 -14.35
CA LEU A 12 -2.80 1.31 -13.01
C LEU A 12 -2.87 0.14 -12.00
N ALA A 13 -3.33 -1.05 -12.42
CA ALA A 13 -3.31 -2.24 -11.57
C ALA A 13 -1.88 -2.69 -11.23
N ARG A 14 -0.93 -2.52 -12.16
CA ARG A 14 0.50 -2.82 -11.90
C ARG A 14 1.08 -1.87 -10.86
N VAL A 15 0.76 -0.59 -10.97
CA VAL A 15 1.18 0.43 -10.00
C VAL A 15 0.65 0.09 -8.61
N HIS A 16 -0.64 -0.26 -8.48
CA HIS A 16 -1.22 -0.66 -7.20
C HIS A 16 -0.59 -1.93 -6.63
N GLY A 17 -0.46 -2.99 -7.43
CA GLY A 17 0.12 -4.26 -6.99
C GLY A 17 1.58 -4.11 -6.56
N GLY A 18 2.37 -3.34 -7.31
CA GLY A 18 3.75 -3.00 -6.95
C GLY A 18 3.83 -2.18 -5.68
N ALA A 19 2.97 -1.16 -5.51
CA ALA A 19 2.94 -0.33 -4.32
C ALA A 19 2.56 -1.12 -3.05
N MET A 20 1.67 -2.12 -3.14
CA MET A 20 1.32 -3.01 -2.02
C MET A 20 2.51 -3.81 -1.50
N ILE A 21 3.58 -3.98 -2.30
CA ILE A 21 4.82 -4.63 -1.86
C ILE A 21 5.84 -3.58 -1.45
N ALA A 22 6.09 -2.59 -2.32
CA ALA A 22 7.15 -1.61 -2.13
C ALA A 22 6.92 -0.70 -0.91
N ALA A 23 5.68 -0.21 -0.69
CA ALA A 23 5.39 0.69 0.43
C ALA A 23 5.66 0.06 1.81
N PRO A 24 5.10 -1.11 2.16
CA PRO A 24 5.42 -1.73 3.45
C PRO A 24 6.85 -2.26 3.55
N ALA A 25 7.48 -2.65 2.43
CA ALA A 25 8.90 -3.05 2.44
C ALA A 25 9.82 -1.87 2.76
N LEU A 26 9.59 -0.70 2.15
CA LEU A 26 10.30 0.52 2.47
C LEU A 26 10.05 0.94 3.91
N LEU A 27 8.82 0.83 4.42
CA LEU A 27 8.55 1.17 5.80
C LEU A 27 9.27 0.24 6.79
N ALA A 28 9.30 -1.07 6.53
CA ALA A 28 10.08 -2.01 7.33
C ALA A 28 11.58 -1.66 7.31
N ALA A 29 12.13 -1.30 6.14
CA ALA A 29 13.51 -0.85 6.01
C ALA A 29 13.78 0.45 6.81
N SER A 30 12.83 1.39 6.81
CA SER A 30 12.89 2.61 7.63
C SER A 30 12.92 2.27 9.13
N SER A 31 12.04 1.40 9.61
CA SER A 31 12.02 0.97 11.02
C SER A 31 13.30 0.27 11.45
N ILE A 32 13.91 -0.52 10.56
CA ILE A 32 15.22 -1.14 10.80
C ILE A 32 16.32 -0.07 10.89
N ALA A 33 16.32 0.93 10.01
CA ALA A 33 17.27 2.03 10.05
C ALA A 33 17.16 2.84 11.35
N TYR A 34 15.94 3.20 11.76
CA TYR A 34 15.70 3.84 13.06
C TYR A 34 16.18 2.98 14.25
N ALA A 35 15.87 1.68 14.22
CA ALA A 35 16.32 0.77 15.28
C ALA A 35 17.85 0.71 15.38
N ALA A 36 18.55 0.71 14.23
CA ALA A 36 20.00 0.75 14.17
C ALA A 36 20.59 2.09 14.66
N ALA A 37 19.84 3.19 14.51
CA ALA A 37 20.20 4.52 15.01
C ALA A 37 19.88 4.73 16.50
N GLY A 38 19.25 3.76 17.17
CA GLY A 38 19.00 3.78 18.62
C GLY A 38 17.66 4.39 19.03
N GLY A 39 16.75 4.70 18.11
CA GLY A 39 15.43 5.25 18.43
C GLY A 39 14.57 5.53 17.20
N LEU A 40 13.25 5.58 17.39
CA LEU A 40 12.33 6.02 16.33
C LEU A 40 12.28 7.55 16.28
N GLY A 41 12.24 8.13 15.07
CA GLY A 41 11.87 9.52 14.86
C GLY A 41 13.00 10.56 14.98
N ASN A 42 14.26 10.14 15.06
CA ASN A 42 15.41 11.04 15.21
C ASN A 42 16.61 10.65 14.33
N ASP A 43 16.35 10.10 13.14
CA ASP A 43 17.38 9.68 12.19
C ASP A 43 17.05 10.12 10.76
N GLN A 44 18.05 10.65 10.04
CA GLN A 44 17.89 11.17 8.68
C GLN A 44 17.63 10.05 7.67
N VAL A 45 18.29 8.90 7.82
CA VAL A 45 18.17 7.77 6.89
C VAL A 45 16.80 7.11 7.08
N GLY A 46 16.43 6.79 8.32
CA GLY A 46 15.13 6.27 8.70
C GLY A 46 14.00 7.17 8.22
N GLY A 47 14.10 8.48 8.47
CA GLY A 47 13.11 9.47 8.02
C GLY A 47 13.02 9.57 6.50
N THR A 48 14.13 9.56 5.78
CA THR A 48 14.12 9.62 4.32
C THR A 48 13.44 8.40 3.71
N ILE A 49 13.73 7.19 4.20
CA ILE A 49 13.08 5.97 3.73
C ILE A 49 11.58 5.99 4.08
N GLN A 50 11.23 6.45 5.29
CA GLN A 50 9.84 6.60 5.72
C GLN A 50 9.05 7.53 4.78
N LEU A 51 9.65 8.65 4.36
CA LEU A 51 9.02 9.61 3.46
C LEU A 51 8.58 8.94 2.16
N TYR A 52 9.49 8.20 1.51
CA TYR A 52 9.17 7.50 0.27
C TYR A 52 8.18 6.35 0.48
N ALA A 53 8.27 5.64 1.61
CA ALA A 53 7.29 4.62 1.97
C ALA A 53 5.88 5.23 2.08
N MET A 54 5.74 6.34 2.80
CA MET A 54 4.47 7.03 3.03
C MET A 54 3.94 7.70 1.76
N ALA A 55 4.80 8.16 0.85
CA ALA A 55 4.39 8.62 -0.48
C ALA A 55 3.84 7.48 -1.36
N ALA A 56 4.30 6.24 -1.18
CA ALA A 56 3.84 5.08 -1.93
C ALA A 56 2.54 4.46 -1.36
N PHE A 57 2.26 4.62 -0.06
CA PHE A 57 1.08 4.04 0.59
C PHE A 57 -0.27 4.43 -0.04
N PRO A 58 -0.53 5.68 -0.48
CA PRO A 58 -1.77 6.04 -1.16
C PRO A 58 -2.03 5.14 -2.37
N LEU A 59 -0.97 4.82 -3.13
CA LEU A 59 -1.09 3.93 -4.28
C LEU A 59 -1.48 2.52 -3.83
N ALA A 60 -0.87 1.98 -2.78
CA ALA A 60 -1.24 0.67 -2.25
C ALA A 60 -2.70 0.63 -1.75
N LEU A 61 -3.04 1.57 -0.87
CA LEU A 61 -4.33 1.58 -0.17
C LEU A 61 -5.50 1.92 -1.10
N LEU A 62 -5.33 2.83 -2.07
CA LEU A 62 -6.35 3.09 -3.09
C LEU A 62 -6.58 1.89 -4.02
N GLY A 63 -5.55 1.07 -4.25
CA GLY A 63 -5.70 -0.21 -4.94
C GLY A 63 -6.62 -1.17 -4.18
N LEU A 64 -6.43 -1.28 -2.85
CA LEU A 64 -7.28 -2.11 -1.99
C LEU A 64 -8.71 -1.60 -1.89
N THR A 65 -8.91 -0.29 -1.74
CA THR A 65 -10.26 0.27 -1.67
C THR A 65 -11.01 0.11 -2.98
N ARG A 66 -10.33 0.13 -4.13
CA ARG A 66 -10.92 -0.21 -5.44
C ARG A 66 -11.38 -1.65 -5.53
N ILE A 67 -10.61 -2.60 -4.98
CA ILE A 67 -11.05 -4.00 -4.87
C ILE A 67 -12.31 -4.11 -4.00
N LEU A 68 -12.38 -3.34 -2.91
CA LEU A 68 -13.50 -3.37 -1.96
C LEU A 68 -14.75 -2.61 -2.47
N ALA A 69 -14.59 -1.65 -3.38
CA ALA A 69 -15.66 -0.74 -3.79
C ALA A 69 -16.93 -1.44 -4.33
N PRO A 70 -16.86 -2.50 -5.15
CA PRO A 70 -18.05 -3.22 -5.61
C PRO A 70 -18.85 -3.88 -4.48
N LEU A 71 -18.19 -4.26 -3.38
CA LEU A 71 -18.81 -4.97 -2.26
C LEU A 71 -19.25 -4.03 -1.14
N ARG A 72 -18.49 -2.94 -0.93
CA ARG A 72 -18.64 -2.03 0.21
C ARG A 72 -18.36 -0.58 -0.23
N PRO A 73 -19.19 0.03 -1.09
CA PRO A 73 -18.88 1.31 -1.74
C PRO A 73 -18.68 2.46 -0.76
N ARG A 74 -19.53 2.56 0.28
CA ARG A 74 -19.41 3.62 1.30
C ARG A 74 -18.12 3.48 2.11
N ALA A 75 -17.79 2.27 2.55
CA ALA A 75 -16.57 2.02 3.31
C ALA A 75 -15.33 2.28 2.45
N ALA A 76 -15.33 1.82 1.19
CA ALA A 76 -14.24 2.07 0.25
C ALA A 76 -14.01 3.57 0.03
N ALA A 77 -15.06 4.38 -0.11
CA ALA A 77 -14.94 5.83 -0.26
C ALA A 77 -14.32 6.49 0.98
N ILE A 78 -14.83 6.19 2.18
CA ILE A 78 -14.31 6.72 3.44
C ILE A 78 -12.84 6.33 3.63
N LEU A 79 -12.52 5.05 3.46
CA LEU A 79 -11.16 4.52 3.62
C LEU A 79 -10.20 5.09 2.59
N SER A 80 -10.67 5.44 1.38
CA SER A 80 -9.83 6.10 0.37
C SER A 80 -9.41 7.51 0.81
N VAL A 81 -10.34 8.28 1.37
CA VAL A 81 -10.04 9.62 1.91
C VAL A 81 -9.09 9.51 3.10
N MET A 82 -9.37 8.59 4.03
CA MET A 82 -8.52 8.37 5.20
C MET A 82 -7.12 7.87 4.80
N ALA A 83 -7.00 7.04 3.75
CA ALA A 83 -5.70 6.59 3.24
C ALA A 83 -4.81 7.75 2.80
N VAL A 84 -5.38 8.72 2.06
CA VAL A 84 -4.65 9.89 1.58
C VAL A 84 -4.23 10.78 2.75
N ILE A 85 -5.17 11.11 3.66
CA ILE A 85 -4.89 11.95 4.84
C ILE A 85 -3.84 11.27 5.74
N GLY A 86 -3.99 9.97 5.99
CA GLY A 86 -3.07 9.23 6.85
C GLY A 86 -1.67 9.13 6.29
N SER A 87 -1.56 8.90 4.98
CA SER A 87 -0.26 8.88 4.31
C SER A 87 0.41 10.26 4.33
N ALA A 88 -0.35 11.35 4.17
CA ALA A 88 0.17 12.70 4.31
C ALA A 88 0.70 12.97 5.73
N GLY A 89 0.00 12.50 6.76
CA GLY A 89 0.49 12.52 8.14
C GLY A 89 1.81 11.75 8.31
N GLY A 90 1.89 10.55 7.71
CA GLY A 90 3.12 9.75 7.72
C GLY A 90 4.31 10.44 7.04
N VAL A 91 4.07 11.18 5.96
CA VAL A 91 5.09 12.03 5.31
C VAL A 91 5.52 13.18 6.23
N ALA A 92 4.57 13.82 6.92
CA ALA A 92 4.88 14.90 7.86
C ALA A 92 5.76 14.40 9.02
N TYR A 93 5.47 13.23 9.61
CA TYR A 93 6.35 12.61 10.62
C TYR A 93 7.73 12.24 10.07
N ALA A 94 7.82 11.83 8.80
CA ALA A 94 9.09 11.54 8.17
C ALA A 94 9.96 12.79 8.04
N VAL A 95 9.35 13.91 7.62
CA VAL A 95 10.02 15.22 7.56
C VAL A 95 10.43 15.70 8.94
N ASP A 96 9.57 15.55 9.94
CA ASP A 96 9.88 15.89 11.33
C ASP A 96 11.07 15.09 11.88
N ALA A 97 11.15 13.79 11.55
CA ALA A 97 12.28 12.95 11.95
C ALA A 97 13.60 13.39 11.31
N ILE A 98 13.57 13.75 10.01
CA ILE A 98 14.75 14.31 9.32
C ILE A 98 15.14 15.66 9.93
N HIS A 99 14.15 16.52 10.20
CA HIS A 99 14.37 17.84 10.79
C HIS A 99 15.03 17.72 12.17
N THR A 100 14.45 16.90 13.05
CA THR A 100 14.94 16.66 14.42
C THR A 100 16.35 16.07 14.43
N ALA A 101 16.69 15.26 13.43
CA ALA A 101 18.04 14.69 13.30
C ALA A 101 19.12 15.72 12.87
N VAL A 102 18.72 16.88 12.33
CA VAL A 102 19.63 17.94 11.87
C VAL A 102 19.60 19.16 12.79
N HIS A 103 18.46 19.46 13.41
CA HIS A 103 18.23 20.68 14.19
C HIS A 103 18.09 20.35 15.68
N PRO A 104 19.04 20.77 16.54
CA PRO A 104 18.98 20.54 17.98
C PRO A 104 17.91 21.38 18.71
N GLU A 105 17.28 22.32 17.99
CA GLU A 105 16.21 23.20 18.47
C GLU A 105 14.95 22.44 18.93
N GLY A 106 14.78 21.19 18.46
CA GLY A 106 13.66 20.30 18.82
C GLY A 106 12.70 19.98 17.65
N PRO A 107 11.77 19.02 17.85
CA PRO A 107 10.80 18.59 16.85
C PRO A 107 9.79 19.67 16.48
N LEU A 108 9.23 19.56 15.27
CA LEU A 108 8.22 20.46 14.70
C LEU A 108 6.87 20.35 15.44
N ASP A 109 6.64 19.31 16.23
CA ASP A 109 5.41 19.14 17.00
C ASP A 109 5.31 20.10 18.20
N GLN A 110 6.41 20.78 18.57
CA GLN A 110 6.45 21.78 19.63
C GLN A 110 5.83 23.12 19.22
N PHE A 111 5.50 23.31 17.95
CA PHE A 111 4.69 24.44 17.52
C PHE A 111 3.23 24.28 17.99
N PRO A 112 2.50 25.36 18.34
CA PRO A 112 1.13 25.27 18.87
C PRO A 112 0.14 24.47 18.01
N VAL A 113 0.39 24.41 16.70
CA VAL A 113 -0.43 23.68 15.72
C VAL A 113 0.15 22.33 15.31
N GLY A 114 1.37 22.00 15.74
CA GLY A 114 2.09 20.76 15.42
C GLY A 114 1.27 19.50 15.69
N PRO A 115 0.61 19.36 16.86
CA PRO A 115 -0.25 18.21 17.14
C PRO A 115 -1.44 18.05 16.17
N LEU A 116 -1.98 19.15 15.63
CA LEU A 116 -3.07 19.09 14.64
C LEU A 116 -2.57 18.65 13.27
N ILE A 117 -1.33 18.99 12.93
CA ILE A 117 -0.68 18.64 11.66
C ILE A 117 -0.19 17.19 11.68
N LEU A 118 0.29 16.71 12.82
CA LEU A 118 0.93 15.40 12.96
C LEU A 118 -0.03 14.35 13.52
N ASN A 119 -0.62 14.57 14.69
CA ASN A 119 -1.34 13.51 15.41
C ASN A 119 -2.69 13.18 14.75
N ALA A 120 -3.45 14.19 14.34
CA ALA A 120 -4.78 13.95 13.75
C ALA A 120 -4.68 13.20 12.41
N PRO A 121 -3.87 13.63 11.42
CA PRO A 121 -3.60 12.84 10.23
C PRO A 121 -2.90 11.52 10.56
N GLY A 122 -1.95 11.53 11.51
CA GLY A 122 -1.20 10.35 11.94
C GLY A 122 -2.07 9.18 12.37
N LEU A 123 -3.11 9.43 13.17
CA LEU A 123 -4.05 8.40 13.62
C LEU A 123 -4.95 7.85 12.51
N THR A 124 -5.17 8.62 11.44
CA THR A 124 -6.00 8.12 10.33
C THR A 124 -5.33 7.00 9.56
N PHE A 125 -3.99 6.92 9.52
CA PHE A 125 -3.26 5.84 8.86
C PHE A 125 -3.54 4.46 9.50
N PRO A 126 -3.25 4.22 10.79
CA PRO A 126 -3.54 2.93 11.43
C PRO A 126 -5.03 2.59 11.43
N LEU A 127 -5.91 3.58 11.58
CA LEU A 127 -7.37 3.37 11.45
C LEU A 127 -7.75 2.89 10.05
N THR A 128 -7.11 3.44 9.01
CA THR A 128 -7.31 3.00 7.62
C THR A 128 -6.85 1.56 7.42
N LEU A 129 -5.68 1.19 7.94
CA LEU A 129 -5.17 -0.18 7.88
C LEU A 129 -6.13 -1.16 8.56
N MET A 130 -6.62 -0.83 9.76
CA MET A 130 -7.63 -1.62 10.47
C MET A 130 -8.92 -1.75 9.69
N GLY A 131 -9.46 -0.65 9.16
CA GLY A 131 -10.70 -0.65 8.38
C GLY A 131 -10.59 -1.47 7.10
N ILE A 132 -9.51 -1.28 6.32
CA ILE A 132 -9.25 -2.07 5.11
C ILE A 132 -9.03 -3.54 5.45
N GLY A 133 -8.23 -3.85 6.49
CA GLY A 133 -7.96 -5.22 6.91
C GLY A 133 -9.22 -5.98 7.31
N ILE A 134 -10.07 -5.37 8.13
CA ILE A 134 -11.37 -5.95 8.54
C ILE A 134 -12.28 -6.12 7.33
N ALA A 135 -12.34 -5.13 6.42
CA ALA A 135 -13.16 -5.22 5.22
C ALA A 135 -12.67 -6.34 4.29
N LEU A 136 -11.35 -6.47 4.08
CA LEU A 136 -10.75 -7.55 3.30
C LEU A 136 -11.08 -8.92 3.91
N ALA A 137 -10.84 -9.10 5.21
CA ALA A 137 -11.10 -10.37 5.90
C ALA A 137 -12.57 -10.81 5.80
N ARG A 138 -13.51 -9.86 5.79
CA ARG A 138 -14.96 -10.12 5.69
C ARG A 138 -15.48 -10.23 4.25
N SER A 139 -14.70 -9.82 3.26
CA SER A 139 -15.15 -9.77 1.86
C SER A 139 -14.91 -11.06 1.07
N GLY A 140 -13.96 -11.88 1.50
CA GLY A 140 -13.54 -13.09 0.78
C GLY A 140 -12.76 -12.83 -0.52
N VAL A 141 -12.42 -11.57 -0.84
CA VAL A 141 -11.70 -11.23 -2.09
C VAL A 141 -10.20 -11.51 -2.00
N ALA A 142 -9.68 -11.61 -0.78
CA ALA A 142 -8.31 -11.99 -0.47
C ALA A 142 -8.32 -13.02 0.67
N PRO A 143 -7.22 -13.76 0.90
CA PRO A 143 -7.11 -14.65 2.04
C PRO A 143 -7.43 -13.91 3.34
N SER A 144 -8.32 -14.47 4.18
CA SER A 144 -8.79 -13.80 5.39
C SER A 144 -7.66 -13.47 6.36
N TRP A 145 -6.63 -14.32 6.42
CA TRP A 145 -5.44 -14.09 7.23
C TRP A 145 -4.70 -12.80 6.84
N SER A 146 -4.68 -12.42 5.55
CA SER A 146 -4.06 -11.17 5.10
C SER A 146 -4.83 -9.97 5.61
N GLY A 147 -6.17 -10.03 5.62
CA GLY A 147 -7.01 -8.99 6.18
C GLY A 147 -6.82 -8.82 7.70
N TYR A 148 -6.79 -9.93 8.45
CA TYR A 148 -6.53 -9.88 9.90
C TYR A 148 -5.12 -9.39 10.21
N ALA A 149 -4.10 -9.85 9.48
CA ALA A 149 -2.72 -9.40 9.63
C ALA A 149 -2.59 -7.89 9.39
N LEU A 150 -3.26 -7.34 8.37
CA LEU A 150 -3.29 -5.91 8.09
C LEU A 150 -3.97 -5.11 9.22
N ALA A 151 -5.05 -5.66 9.79
CA ALA A 151 -5.70 -5.02 10.94
C ALA A 151 -4.81 -5.04 12.18
N VAL A 152 -4.12 -6.15 12.44
CA VAL A 152 -3.14 -6.27 13.53
C VAL A 152 -1.98 -5.30 13.33
N SER A 153 -1.44 -5.16 12.12
CA SER A 153 -0.39 -4.17 11.87
C SER A 153 -0.89 -2.75 12.12
N GLY A 154 -2.14 -2.43 11.75
CA GLY A 154 -2.78 -1.16 12.06
C GLY A 154 -2.86 -0.87 13.56
N LEU A 155 -3.11 -1.89 14.39
CA LEU A 155 -3.09 -1.76 15.85
C LEU A 155 -1.66 -1.65 16.42
N LEU A 156 -0.74 -2.48 15.95
CA LEU A 156 0.67 -2.48 16.39
C LEU A 156 1.40 -1.19 16.01
N PHE A 157 0.94 -0.49 14.98
CA PHE A 157 1.55 0.74 14.50
C PHE A 157 1.61 1.85 15.58
N PRO A 158 0.49 2.35 16.14
CA PRO A 158 0.55 3.34 17.23
C PRO A 158 1.16 2.75 18.50
N LEU A 159 0.92 1.47 18.81
CA LEU A 159 1.48 0.80 20.00
C LEU A 159 3.01 0.70 19.98
N SER A 160 3.62 0.71 18.79
CA SER A 160 5.08 0.75 18.65
C SER A 160 5.62 2.18 18.61
N ARG A 161 4.95 3.08 17.90
CA ARG A 161 5.50 4.41 17.56
C ARG A 161 5.29 5.45 18.66
N ILE A 162 4.15 5.44 19.34
CA ILE A 162 3.89 6.37 20.46
C ILE A 162 4.89 6.14 21.61
N PRO A 163 5.13 4.91 22.10
CA PRO A 163 6.14 4.67 23.12
C PRO A 163 7.58 4.53 22.56
N SER A 164 7.81 4.75 21.26
CA SER A 164 9.12 4.63 20.60
C SER A 164 9.81 3.25 20.77
N ILE A 165 9.05 2.15 20.64
CA ILE A 165 9.56 0.77 20.77
C ILE A 165 10.00 0.26 19.39
N ALA A 166 11.26 0.49 19.03
CA ALA A 166 11.79 0.18 17.70
C ALA A 166 11.66 -1.30 17.25
N PRO A 167 11.90 -2.31 18.10
CA PRO A 167 11.67 -3.71 17.70
C PRO A 167 10.21 -3.99 17.37
N LEU A 168 9.27 -3.42 18.12
CA LEU A 168 7.83 -3.60 17.89
C LEU A 168 7.39 -2.90 16.60
N ALA A 169 7.99 -1.75 16.25
CA ALA A 169 7.73 -1.06 14.99
C ALA A 169 8.16 -1.90 13.79
N THR A 170 9.34 -2.52 13.89
CA THR A 170 9.86 -3.44 12.85
C THR A 170 8.92 -4.63 12.67
N VAL A 171 8.46 -5.26 13.77
CA VAL A 171 7.49 -6.35 13.70
C VAL A 171 6.17 -5.89 13.06
N ALA A 172 5.64 -4.72 13.45
CA ALA A 172 4.42 -4.17 12.88
C ALA A 172 4.52 -4.02 11.35
N ASP A 173 5.65 -3.55 10.85
CA ASP A 173 5.87 -3.32 9.42
C ASP A 173 6.10 -4.60 8.64
N LEU A 174 6.79 -5.58 9.23
CA LEU A 174 6.93 -6.91 8.64
C LEU A 174 5.57 -7.63 8.56
N VAL A 175 4.72 -7.49 9.58
CA VAL A 175 3.35 -8.04 9.56
C VAL A 175 2.52 -7.36 8.46
N MET A 176 2.65 -6.03 8.31
CA MET A 176 2.00 -5.30 7.23
C MET A 176 2.48 -5.75 5.85
N LEU A 177 3.78 -5.95 5.67
CA LEU A 177 4.37 -6.47 4.44
C LEU A 177 3.84 -7.87 4.14
N ALA A 178 3.82 -8.76 5.13
CA ALA A 178 3.26 -10.11 4.99
C ALA A 178 1.78 -10.11 4.62
N ALA A 179 1.02 -9.13 5.12
CA ALA A 179 -0.40 -8.96 4.79
C ALA A 179 -0.61 -8.47 3.35
N LEU A 180 0.16 -7.48 2.89
CA LEU A 180 -0.06 -6.83 1.60
C LEU A 180 0.65 -7.51 0.44
N ALA A 181 1.82 -8.11 0.65
CA ALA A 181 2.63 -8.67 -0.41
C ALA A 181 1.91 -9.77 -1.23
N PRO A 182 1.17 -10.72 -0.64
CA PRO A 182 0.43 -11.72 -1.41
C PRO A 182 -0.68 -11.11 -2.27
N VAL A 183 -1.35 -10.07 -1.77
CA VAL A 183 -2.42 -9.35 -2.50
C VAL A 183 -1.83 -8.55 -3.65
N GLY A 184 -0.73 -7.83 -3.42
CA GLY A 184 -0.01 -7.12 -4.47
C GLY A 184 0.53 -8.08 -5.54
N TRP A 185 1.09 -9.21 -5.11
CA TRP A 185 1.63 -10.22 -6.00
C TRP A 185 0.57 -10.89 -6.87
N SER A 186 -0.61 -11.21 -6.32
CA SER A 186 -1.71 -11.76 -7.12
C SER A 186 -2.20 -10.75 -8.15
N MET A 187 -2.27 -9.46 -7.80
CA MET A 187 -2.63 -8.38 -8.73
C MET A 187 -1.61 -8.22 -9.88
N LEU A 188 -0.33 -8.48 -9.63
CA LEU A 188 0.72 -8.48 -10.66
C LEU A 188 0.65 -9.74 -11.55
N ARG A 189 0.39 -10.92 -10.97
CA ARG A 189 0.36 -12.21 -11.68
C ARG A 189 -0.87 -12.44 -12.54
N SER A 190 -2.04 -11.95 -12.13
CA SER A 190 -3.30 -12.08 -12.88
C SER A 190 -3.27 -11.41 -14.26
N GLN A 191 -2.16 -10.77 -14.62
CA GLN A 191 -1.95 -10.08 -15.89
C GLN A 191 -1.14 -10.91 -16.90
N THR A 192 -0.18 -11.73 -16.44
CA THR A 192 0.68 -12.53 -17.33
C THR A 192 -0.09 -13.60 -18.11
N THR A 193 -1.13 -14.18 -17.51
CA THR A 193 -1.91 -15.25 -18.15
C THR A 193 -2.75 -14.77 -19.33
N ASN A 194 -3.14 -13.49 -19.39
CA ASN A 194 -3.97 -12.98 -20.49
C ASN A 194 -3.16 -12.57 -21.73
N GLU A 195 -1.88 -12.19 -21.59
CA GLU A 195 -1.05 -11.82 -22.74
C GLU A 195 -0.56 -13.04 -23.54
N GLU A 196 -0.37 -14.19 -22.90
CA GLU A 196 0.14 -15.41 -23.54
C GLU A 196 -0.90 -16.06 -24.49
N PHE A 197 -2.20 -15.94 -24.17
CA PHE A 197 -3.30 -16.38 -25.05
C PHE A 197 -3.71 -15.33 -26.09
N ALA A 198 -3.29 -14.07 -25.94
CA ALA A 198 -3.54 -13.01 -26.90
C ALA A 198 -2.54 -12.99 -28.07
N ARG A 199 -1.52 -13.86 -28.07
CA ARG A 199 -0.72 -14.09 -29.28
C ARG A 199 -1.66 -14.67 -30.35
N PRO A 200 -1.90 -13.96 -31.46
CA PRO A 200 -2.64 -14.54 -32.56
C PRO A 200 -1.91 -15.81 -32.95
N VAL A 201 -2.58 -16.96 -32.84
CA VAL A 201 -2.13 -18.17 -33.52
C VAL A 201 -1.97 -17.74 -34.98
N ALA A 202 -0.71 -17.63 -35.42
CA ALA A 202 -0.38 -17.22 -36.77
C ALA A 202 -1.24 -18.08 -37.69
N ARG A 203 -2.21 -17.43 -38.37
CA ARG A 203 -3.15 -18.14 -39.23
C ARG A 203 -2.32 -18.96 -40.19
N MET A 204 -2.41 -20.29 -40.09
CA MET A 204 -1.89 -21.16 -41.12
C MET A 204 -2.42 -20.65 -42.47
N PRO A 205 -1.57 -20.52 -43.50
CA PRO A 205 -2.01 -20.08 -44.81
C PRO A 205 -3.14 -21.01 -45.26
N GLN A 206 -4.31 -20.43 -45.54
CA GLN A 206 -5.42 -21.18 -46.11
C GLN A 206 -5.02 -21.64 -47.52
N SER A 207 -4.56 -22.88 -47.59
CA SER A 207 -4.58 -23.70 -48.79
C SER A 207 -6.02 -23.81 -49.26
N GLY A 208 -6.35 -23.22 -50.42
CA GLY A 208 -7.59 -23.55 -51.12
C GLY A 208 -8.24 -22.39 -51.87
N ALA A 209 -7.55 -21.81 -52.86
CA ALA A 209 -8.23 -21.15 -53.96
C ALA A 209 -8.24 -22.11 -55.16
N VAL A 210 -9.25 -22.99 -55.20
CA VAL A 210 -9.61 -23.75 -56.40
C VAL A 210 -10.83 -23.08 -57.04
N ALA A 211 -10.59 -22.61 -58.26
CA ALA A 211 -11.47 -22.52 -59.43
C ALA A 211 -12.87 -21.89 -59.30
N ALA A 212 -13.06 -20.80 -60.06
CA ALA A 212 -14.12 -20.71 -61.07
C ALA A 212 -13.88 -19.51 -62.00
N ALA A 213 -13.27 -19.74 -63.17
CA ALA A 213 -13.48 -18.90 -64.35
C ALA A 213 -13.05 -19.63 -65.63
N ARG A 214 -14.08 -19.97 -66.43
CA ARG A 214 -14.09 -20.29 -67.87
C ARG A 214 -13.74 -21.72 -68.30
#